data_AF-A0A0N9ZTJ9-F1
#
_entry.id   AF-A0A0N9ZTJ9-F1
#
_cell.length_a   1.000
_cell.length_b   1.000
_cell.length_c   1.000
_cell.angle_alpha   90.00
_cell.angle_beta   90.00
_cell.angle_gamma   90.00
#
_symmetry.space_group_name_H-M   'P 1'
#
loop_
_entity.id
_entity.type
_entity.pdbx_description
1 polymer ?
#
loop_
_entity_poly.entity_id
_entity_poly.type
_entity_poly.pdbx_seq_one_letter_code
_entity_poly.pdbx_strand_id
1 'polypeptide(L)'
;MLFLAKAATGEHSLSGLSRGAALDGAFRWAGDNRRWQLRLLDFFLGLAPGDDTEFLRRAAKIVGVAFSHWRDKELVEVLRKLAQLEAVRPEAAFELGMAALAEAMDRADSNAATTAFREARDWFDESNGVSEYHPEASLYLDGLDLLLNFHSGAASTSLATVSTRVQQHAFELHAWSGGSGPPWLGTRQTEAVCWSALAGAIAGLGGSLDEPSWWEPRTVIEQGLLFVYSAGRSILRRDQHGGVEAMVRPRIHASVARQAGQAHQVRTWLLHNATHEWAAEARDLIAQIDVFIQAGSPKNPPDAASERTSLAAIIARSKIPEEQRNVLFGVVANAVSLQLDNLTGSEADVIERCCKEAQRHTDYSANTNGARLFDTVLLWLVRFVFNRLELTKGDDPTGAYLFERDDGSLPHEDELQQDFFRWVATYAAGSDLEPTNIASGRADIRLRSGPERLVVEVKREETDCSFDALFKSYAAQTTEYQNVSIRLGVLLVLDLATPCREGTPHLTSLFEMRQVRRCGESQPRLILIVKVPGRRKRPSDLTKLATTKRG
;
A
#
# COMPACT_ATOMS: atom_id res chain seq x y z
N MET A 1 -30.01 -21.55 48.53
CA MET A 1 -29.37 -22.07 49.76
C MET A 1 -28.79 -23.46 49.54
N LEU A 2 -29.58 -24.44 49.11
CA LEU A 2 -29.14 -25.84 49.00
C LEU A 2 -27.90 -26.04 48.10
N PHE A 3 -27.85 -25.40 46.93
CA PHE A 3 -26.73 -25.55 45.99
C PHE A 3 -25.43 -24.93 46.50
N LEU A 4 -25.45 -23.67 46.96
CA LEU A 4 -24.25 -23.03 47.52
C LEU A 4 -23.76 -23.74 48.78
N ALA A 5 -24.68 -24.20 49.65
CA ALA A 5 -24.30 -25.00 50.82
C ALA A 5 -23.63 -26.32 50.42
N LYS A 6 -24.13 -27.01 49.37
CA LYS A 6 -23.52 -28.23 48.82
C LYS A 6 -22.18 -27.98 48.12
N ALA A 7 -21.94 -26.79 47.57
CA ALA A 7 -20.63 -26.42 47.04
C ALA A 7 -19.62 -26.15 48.18
N ALA A 8 -20.11 -25.59 49.29
CA ALA A 8 -19.32 -25.23 50.46
C ALA A 8 -19.04 -26.39 51.45
N THR A 9 -19.67 -27.55 51.30
CA THR A 9 -19.35 -28.72 52.13
C THR A 9 -17.93 -29.21 51.83
N GLY A 10 -17.07 -29.22 52.85
CA GLY A 10 -15.68 -29.71 52.76
C GLY A 10 -15.57 -31.20 52.43
N GLU A 11 -14.32 -31.68 52.31
CA GLU A 11 -13.85 -32.94 51.69
C GLU A 11 -14.55 -34.28 52.08
N HIS A 12 -15.56 -34.29 52.96
CA HIS A 12 -16.04 -35.54 53.57
C HIS A 12 -17.46 -35.98 53.15
N SER A 13 -18.19 -35.23 52.30
CA SER A 13 -19.54 -35.65 51.87
C SER A 13 -19.85 -35.66 50.36
N LEU A 14 -19.10 -34.92 49.53
CA LEU A 14 -19.34 -34.82 48.08
C LEU A 14 -18.01 -34.75 47.32
N SER A 15 -17.92 -35.43 46.17
CA SER A 15 -16.76 -35.33 45.28
C SER A 15 -16.59 -33.92 44.71
N GLY A 16 -15.37 -33.54 44.30
CA GLY A 16 -15.10 -32.25 43.68
C GLY A 16 -15.97 -31.96 42.45
N LEU A 17 -16.22 -32.99 41.63
CA LEU A 17 -17.18 -32.96 40.52
C LEU A 17 -18.59 -32.56 40.98
N SER A 18 -19.09 -33.17 42.06
CA SER A 18 -20.43 -32.93 42.58
C SER A 18 -20.55 -31.54 43.20
N ARG A 19 -19.50 -31.07 43.88
CA ARG A 19 -19.39 -29.70 44.40
C ARG A 19 -19.37 -28.67 43.27
N GLY A 20 -18.63 -28.94 42.19
CA GLY A 20 -18.58 -28.09 41.02
C GLY A 20 -19.93 -27.96 40.31
N ALA A 21 -20.65 -29.08 40.16
CA ALA A 21 -22.02 -29.06 39.61
C ALA A 21 -22.99 -28.29 40.52
N ALA A 22 -22.85 -28.41 41.84
CA ALA A 22 -23.63 -27.62 42.78
C ALA A 22 -23.31 -26.13 42.69
N LEU A 23 -22.03 -25.76 42.47
CA LEU A 23 -21.60 -24.38 42.28
C LEU A 23 -22.18 -23.77 40.99
N ASP A 24 -22.21 -24.52 39.89
CA ASP A 24 -22.88 -24.09 38.64
C ASP A 24 -24.38 -23.84 38.88
N GLY A 25 -25.06 -24.75 39.59
CA GLY A 25 -26.45 -24.55 39.99
C GLY A 25 -26.67 -23.31 40.86
N ALA A 26 -25.73 -23.00 41.76
CA ALA A 26 -25.77 -21.80 42.59
C ALA A 26 -25.56 -20.52 41.76
N PHE A 27 -24.62 -20.53 40.82
CA PHE A 27 -24.35 -19.43 39.90
C PHE A 27 -25.58 -19.08 39.05
N ARG A 28 -26.23 -20.09 38.46
CA ARG A 28 -27.46 -19.89 37.67
C ARG A 28 -28.57 -19.23 38.48
N TRP A 29 -28.72 -19.61 39.74
CA TRP A 29 -29.72 -19.02 40.64
C TRP A 29 -29.37 -17.57 41.04
N ALA A 30 -28.09 -17.20 40.99
CA ALA A 30 -27.61 -15.88 41.35
C ALA A 30 -27.80 -14.84 40.25
N GLY A 31 -28.02 -15.26 38.99
CA GLY A 31 -28.11 -14.37 37.81
C GLY A 31 -29.11 -13.22 37.96
N ASP A 32 -30.32 -13.51 38.45
CA ASP A 32 -31.42 -12.53 38.56
C ASP A 32 -31.66 -12.02 39.99
N ASN A 33 -30.73 -12.27 40.92
CA ASN A 33 -30.95 -11.94 42.33
C ASN A 33 -29.70 -11.40 43.01
N ARG A 34 -29.69 -10.08 43.24
CA ARG A 34 -28.57 -9.36 43.83
C ARG A 34 -28.10 -9.91 45.18
N ARG A 35 -29.02 -10.41 46.02
CA ARG A 35 -28.66 -11.02 47.31
C ARG A 35 -27.88 -12.32 47.12
N TRP A 36 -28.26 -13.13 46.13
CA TRP A 36 -27.57 -14.38 45.82
C TRP A 36 -26.23 -14.13 45.12
N GLN A 37 -26.16 -13.11 44.27
CA GLN A 37 -24.91 -12.64 43.69
C GLN A 37 -23.88 -12.26 44.77
N LEU A 38 -24.25 -11.42 45.75
CA LEU A 38 -23.34 -11.03 46.83
C LEU A 38 -22.84 -12.21 47.67
N ARG A 39 -23.70 -13.21 47.91
CA ARG A 39 -23.32 -14.44 48.62
C ARG A 39 -22.37 -15.32 47.81
N LEU A 40 -22.54 -15.35 46.50
CA LEU A 40 -21.65 -16.11 45.63
C LEU A 40 -20.29 -15.41 45.48
N LEU A 41 -20.28 -14.08 45.41
CA LEU A 41 -19.06 -13.28 45.46
C LEU A 41 -18.27 -13.57 46.75
N ASP A 42 -18.92 -13.47 47.92
CA ASP A 42 -18.32 -13.82 49.21
C ASP A 42 -17.72 -15.24 49.21
N PHE A 43 -18.45 -16.21 48.65
CA PHE A 43 -17.95 -17.58 48.49
C PHE A 43 -16.72 -17.67 47.58
N PHE A 44 -16.70 -16.98 46.44
CA PHE A 44 -15.55 -16.97 45.53
C PHE A 44 -14.30 -16.34 46.17
N LEU A 45 -14.49 -15.25 46.92
CA LEU A 45 -13.39 -14.58 47.64
C LEU A 45 -12.81 -15.46 48.75
N GLY A 46 -13.62 -16.37 49.30
CA GLY A 46 -13.25 -17.33 50.32
C GLY A 46 -12.69 -18.67 49.82
N LEU A 47 -12.48 -18.86 48.51
CA LEU A 47 -11.93 -20.12 47.98
C LEU A 47 -10.53 -20.39 48.55
N ALA A 48 -10.35 -21.58 49.14
CA ALA A 48 -9.10 -21.98 49.76
C ALA A 48 -8.18 -22.70 48.75
N PRO A 49 -6.86 -22.43 48.73
CA PRO A 49 -5.93 -23.11 47.84
C PRO A 49 -5.76 -24.62 48.10
N GLY A 50 -6.11 -25.07 49.31
CA GLY A 50 -6.03 -26.49 49.72
C GLY A 50 -7.32 -27.28 49.49
N ASP A 51 -8.29 -26.72 48.76
CA ASP A 51 -9.53 -27.42 48.42
C ASP A 51 -9.30 -28.46 47.30
N ASP A 52 -10.29 -29.31 47.04
CA ASP A 52 -10.21 -30.34 45.99
C ASP A 52 -9.89 -29.73 44.61
N THR A 53 -8.87 -30.27 43.94
CA THR A 53 -8.36 -29.75 42.66
C THR A 53 -9.41 -29.72 41.54
N GLU A 54 -10.24 -30.77 41.44
CA GLU A 54 -11.27 -30.87 40.40
C GLU A 54 -12.42 -29.88 40.67
N PHE A 55 -12.71 -29.63 41.95
CA PHE A 55 -13.58 -28.54 42.36
C PHE A 55 -13.00 -27.17 42.00
N LEU A 56 -11.73 -26.91 42.32
CA LEU A 56 -11.08 -25.62 42.06
C LEU A 56 -10.98 -25.28 40.57
N ARG A 57 -10.75 -26.28 39.69
CA ARG A 57 -10.85 -26.09 38.22
C ARG A 57 -12.23 -25.59 37.80
N ARG A 58 -13.29 -26.25 38.27
CA ARG A 58 -14.67 -25.85 37.97
C ARG A 58 -15.02 -24.50 38.59
N ALA A 59 -14.51 -24.21 39.77
CA ALA A 59 -14.66 -22.92 40.42
C ALA A 59 -13.99 -21.81 39.60
N ALA A 60 -12.77 -22.01 39.09
CA ALA A 60 -12.09 -21.07 38.21
C ALA A 60 -12.93 -20.73 36.97
N LYS A 61 -13.48 -21.76 36.29
CA LYS A 61 -14.41 -21.57 35.17
C LYS A 61 -15.57 -20.66 35.53
N ILE A 62 -16.27 -20.99 36.62
CA ILE A 62 -17.48 -20.27 37.03
C ILE A 62 -17.14 -18.84 37.48
N VAL A 63 -16.00 -18.63 38.13
CA VAL A 63 -15.49 -17.29 38.50
C VAL A 63 -15.26 -16.44 37.25
N GLY A 64 -14.61 -16.99 36.21
CA GLY A 64 -14.39 -16.30 34.95
C GLY A 64 -15.69 -15.93 34.22
N VAL A 65 -16.64 -16.87 34.15
CA VAL A 65 -17.97 -16.60 33.59
C VAL A 65 -18.73 -15.56 34.41
N ALA A 66 -18.63 -15.61 35.75
CA ALA A 66 -19.22 -14.63 36.63
C ALA A 66 -18.62 -13.23 36.38
N PHE A 67 -17.31 -13.13 36.15
CA PHE A 67 -16.67 -11.87 35.76
C PHE A 67 -17.26 -11.32 34.45
N SER A 68 -17.49 -12.16 33.43
CA SER A 68 -18.09 -11.71 32.16
C SER A 68 -19.44 -11.02 32.34
N HIS A 69 -20.23 -11.43 33.33
CA HIS A 69 -21.56 -10.88 33.62
C HIS A 69 -21.53 -9.72 34.63
N TRP A 70 -20.68 -9.80 35.65
CA TRP A 70 -20.73 -8.90 36.81
C TRP A 70 -19.66 -7.83 36.79
N ARG A 71 -18.56 -8.05 36.06
CA ARG A 71 -17.41 -7.14 35.93
C ARG A 71 -16.80 -6.71 37.27
N ASP A 72 -16.84 -7.60 38.27
CA ASP A 72 -16.23 -7.38 39.58
C ASP A 72 -14.74 -7.71 39.54
N LYS A 73 -13.89 -6.71 39.79
CA LYS A 73 -12.43 -6.83 39.69
C LYS A 73 -11.83 -7.79 40.71
N GLU A 74 -12.50 -8.02 41.85
CA GLU A 74 -11.99 -8.93 42.87
C GLU A 74 -11.98 -10.39 42.37
N LEU A 75 -12.83 -10.73 41.39
CA LEU A 75 -12.83 -12.05 40.75
C LEU A 75 -11.56 -12.31 39.93
N VAL A 76 -10.96 -11.27 39.35
CA VAL A 76 -9.67 -11.38 38.65
C VAL A 76 -8.56 -11.74 39.64
N GLU A 77 -8.58 -11.16 40.84
CA GLU A 77 -7.63 -11.51 41.91
C GLU A 77 -7.81 -12.94 42.40
N VAL A 78 -9.04 -13.44 42.48
CA VAL A 78 -9.31 -14.86 42.78
C VAL A 78 -8.69 -15.76 41.70
N LEU A 79 -8.91 -15.45 40.42
CA LEU A 79 -8.32 -16.22 39.32
C LEU A 79 -6.79 -16.19 39.35
N ARG A 80 -6.16 -15.04 39.64
CA ARG A 80 -4.70 -14.92 39.79
C ARG A 80 -4.16 -15.81 40.91
N LYS A 81 -4.87 -15.91 42.03
CA LYS A 81 -4.53 -16.84 43.13
C LYS A 81 -4.65 -18.30 42.69
N LEU A 82 -5.73 -18.65 41.99
CA LEU A 82 -5.94 -20.01 41.49
C LEU A 82 -4.90 -20.40 40.42
N ALA A 83 -4.43 -19.46 39.60
CA ALA A 83 -3.39 -19.68 38.61
C ALA A 83 -2.02 -20.07 39.22
N GLN A 84 -1.79 -19.75 40.50
CA GLN A 84 -0.58 -20.20 41.21
C GLN A 84 -0.58 -21.71 41.48
N LEU A 85 -1.74 -22.36 41.43
CA LEU A 85 -1.89 -23.80 41.64
C LEU A 85 -1.69 -24.52 40.31
N GLU A 86 -0.60 -25.27 40.18
CA GLU A 86 -0.21 -25.95 38.93
C GLU A 86 -1.36 -26.75 38.29
N ALA A 87 -2.09 -27.52 39.10
CA ALA A 87 -3.18 -28.35 38.61
C ALA A 87 -4.45 -27.57 38.19
N VAL A 88 -4.61 -26.31 38.61
CA VAL A 88 -5.76 -25.43 38.27
C VAL A 88 -5.35 -24.37 37.24
N ARG A 89 -4.04 -24.13 37.08
CA ARG A 89 -3.46 -23.07 36.26
C ARG A 89 -4.01 -23.00 34.84
N PRO A 90 -4.17 -24.08 34.06
CA PRO A 90 -4.68 -23.98 32.70
C PRO A 90 -6.05 -23.29 32.63
N GLU A 91 -7.00 -23.72 33.48
CA GLU A 91 -8.35 -23.17 33.49
C GLU A 91 -8.37 -21.73 34.03
N ALA A 92 -7.59 -21.46 35.08
CA ALA A 92 -7.49 -20.11 35.63
C ALA A 92 -6.83 -19.13 34.63
N ALA A 93 -5.79 -19.56 33.91
CA ALA A 93 -5.14 -18.79 32.86
C ALA A 93 -6.09 -18.50 31.70
N PHE A 94 -6.85 -19.50 31.24
CA PHE A 94 -7.87 -19.30 30.21
C PHE A 94 -8.88 -18.22 30.62
N GLU A 95 -9.40 -18.29 31.83
CA GLU A 95 -10.39 -17.32 32.32
C GLU A 95 -9.78 -15.92 32.59
N LEU A 96 -8.50 -15.84 32.97
CA LEU A 96 -7.75 -14.58 33.01
C LEU A 96 -7.59 -13.98 31.59
N GLY A 97 -7.34 -14.81 30.58
CA GLY A 97 -7.31 -14.42 29.17
C GLY A 97 -8.65 -13.85 28.72
N MET A 98 -9.77 -14.50 29.06
CA MET A 98 -11.11 -13.98 28.78
C MET A 98 -11.40 -12.66 29.50
N ALA A 99 -10.96 -12.52 30.76
CA ALA A 99 -11.13 -11.28 31.51
C ALA A 99 -10.33 -10.12 30.89
N ALA A 100 -9.05 -10.36 30.57
CA ALA A 100 -8.18 -9.40 29.90
C ALA A 100 -8.70 -9.05 28.50
N LEU A 101 -9.21 -10.03 27.75
CA LEU A 101 -9.85 -9.80 26.45
C LEU A 101 -11.05 -8.87 26.59
N ALA A 102 -11.92 -9.15 27.56
CA ALA A 102 -13.10 -8.32 27.80
C ALA A 102 -12.75 -6.88 28.21
N GLU A 103 -11.63 -6.67 28.91
CA GLU A 103 -11.11 -5.33 29.17
C GLU A 103 -10.49 -4.67 27.93
N ALA A 104 -9.75 -5.42 27.12
CA ALA A 104 -9.13 -4.94 25.89
C ALA A 104 -10.19 -4.45 24.89
N MET A 105 -11.29 -5.19 24.78
CA MET A 105 -12.46 -4.83 23.97
C MET A 105 -13.08 -3.48 24.36
N ASP A 106 -12.92 -3.03 25.61
CA ASP A 106 -13.48 -1.78 26.12
C ASP A 106 -12.48 -0.59 26.01
N ARG A 107 -11.24 -0.81 25.55
CA ARG A 107 -10.25 0.26 25.36
C ARG A 107 -10.51 1.01 24.05
N ALA A 108 -10.59 2.33 24.11
CA ALA A 108 -10.72 3.19 22.92
C ALA A 108 -9.38 3.63 22.33
N ASP A 109 -8.31 3.63 23.13
CA ASP A 109 -6.97 4.02 22.70
C ASP A 109 -6.18 2.84 22.13
N SER A 110 -5.47 3.05 21.03
CA SER A 110 -4.75 2.00 20.31
C SER A 110 -3.60 1.40 21.12
N ASN A 111 -2.85 2.22 21.88
CA ASN A 111 -1.74 1.73 22.70
C ASN A 111 -2.25 0.94 23.91
N ALA A 112 -3.29 1.46 24.58
CA ALA A 112 -3.94 0.78 25.69
C ALA A 112 -4.60 -0.54 25.25
N ALA A 113 -5.25 -0.56 24.09
CA ALA A 113 -5.83 -1.76 23.49
C ALA A 113 -4.73 -2.78 23.15
N THR A 114 -3.62 -2.34 22.52
CA THR A 114 -2.49 -3.21 22.18
C THR A 114 -1.90 -3.89 23.41
N THR A 115 -1.67 -3.14 24.50
CA THR A 115 -1.16 -3.68 25.75
C THR A 115 -2.13 -4.70 26.36
N ALA A 116 -3.43 -4.38 26.40
CA ALA A 116 -4.45 -5.27 26.96
C ALA A 116 -4.65 -6.55 26.11
N PHE A 117 -4.60 -6.45 24.78
CA PHE A 117 -4.67 -7.62 23.89
C PHE A 117 -3.43 -8.52 24.03
N ARG A 118 -2.25 -7.95 24.25
CA ARG A 118 -1.04 -8.75 24.56
C ARG A 118 -1.16 -9.48 25.90
N GLU A 119 -1.68 -8.82 26.93
CA GLU A 119 -1.93 -9.48 28.21
C GLU A 119 -2.91 -10.66 28.06
N ALA A 120 -4.01 -10.46 27.31
CA ALA A 120 -4.95 -11.55 27.02
C ALA A 120 -4.28 -12.71 26.27
N ARG A 121 -3.47 -12.39 25.25
CA ARG A 121 -2.69 -13.35 24.47
C ARG A 121 -1.76 -14.18 25.36
N ASP A 122 -1.01 -13.55 26.25
CA ASP A 122 -0.05 -14.22 27.14
C ASP A 122 -0.76 -15.19 28.09
N TRP A 123 -1.96 -14.84 28.58
CA TRP A 123 -2.78 -15.76 29.39
C TRP A 123 -3.33 -16.95 28.61
N PHE A 124 -3.75 -16.76 27.34
CA PHE A 124 -4.17 -17.87 26.49
C PHE A 124 -3.00 -18.79 26.13
N ASP A 125 -1.80 -18.25 25.93
CA ASP A 125 -0.58 -19.02 25.70
C ASP A 125 -0.23 -19.88 26.93
N GLU A 126 -0.27 -19.29 28.13
CA GLU A 126 -0.08 -20.02 29.40
C GLU A 126 -1.12 -21.13 29.58
N SER A 127 -2.38 -20.90 29.19
CA SER A 127 -3.43 -21.93 29.20
C SER A 127 -3.11 -23.09 28.26
N ASN A 128 -2.48 -22.84 27.12
CA ASN A 128 -2.14 -23.84 26.11
C ASN A 128 -0.90 -24.66 26.50
N GLY A 129 0.07 -24.06 27.19
CA GLY A 129 1.34 -24.71 27.54
C GLY A 129 1.25 -25.82 28.59
N VAL A 130 0.14 -25.94 29.32
CA VAL A 130 0.06 -26.70 30.59
C VAL A 130 -0.94 -27.87 30.56
N SER A 131 -1.75 -28.06 29.50
CA SER A 131 -2.87 -29.02 29.47
C SER A 131 -2.96 -29.88 28.20
N GLU A 132 -3.78 -30.94 28.25
CA GLU A 132 -4.36 -31.57 27.06
C GLU A 132 -4.97 -30.50 26.13
N TYR A 133 -4.78 -30.68 24.82
CA TYR A 133 -5.09 -29.73 23.75
C TYR A 133 -6.48 -29.08 23.89
N HIS A 134 -6.51 -27.75 24.05
CA HIS A 134 -7.73 -26.93 24.15
C HIS A 134 -7.92 -26.06 22.90
N PRO A 135 -8.76 -26.44 21.93
CA PRO A 135 -8.95 -25.68 20.70
C PRO A 135 -9.52 -24.28 20.95
N GLU A 136 -10.23 -24.07 22.07
CA GLU A 136 -10.76 -22.74 22.44
C GLU A 136 -9.62 -21.75 22.76
N ALA A 137 -8.61 -22.15 23.54
CA ALA A 137 -7.47 -21.30 23.88
C ALA A 137 -6.64 -20.95 22.63
N SER A 138 -6.37 -21.95 21.78
CA SER A 138 -5.68 -21.75 20.51
C SER A 138 -6.42 -20.83 19.55
N LEU A 139 -7.77 -20.91 19.50
CA LEU A 139 -8.59 -20.02 18.69
C LEU A 139 -8.42 -18.56 19.10
N TYR A 140 -8.51 -18.26 20.39
CA TYR A 140 -8.34 -16.88 20.88
C TYR A 140 -6.89 -16.41 20.74
N LEU A 141 -5.91 -17.28 20.99
CA LEU A 141 -4.50 -16.98 20.81
C LEU A 141 -4.18 -16.56 19.37
N ASP A 142 -4.53 -17.41 18.39
CA ASP A 142 -4.29 -17.11 16.97
C ASP A 142 -5.15 -15.92 16.48
N GLY A 143 -6.37 -15.77 17.00
CA GLY A 143 -7.24 -14.61 16.71
C GLY A 143 -6.62 -13.29 17.17
N LEU A 144 -6.02 -13.26 18.36
CA LEU A 144 -5.30 -12.11 18.89
C LEU A 144 -3.99 -11.86 18.15
N ASP A 145 -3.25 -12.92 17.81
CA ASP A 145 -2.05 -12.80 16.97
C ASP A 145 -2.37 -12.21 15.61
N LEU A 146 -3.48 -12.62 14.98
CA LEU A 146 -3.92 -12.02 13.74
C LEU A 146 -4.24 -10.53 13.89
N LEU A 147 -4.95 -10.12 14.95
CA LEU A 147 -5.29 -8.72 15.20
C LEU A 147 -4.03 -7.86 15.43
N LEU A 148 -3.09 -8.37 16.22
CA LEU A 148 -1.80 -7.72 16.50
C LEU A 148 -0.92 -7.64 15.25
N ASN A 149 -0.84 -8.71 14.46
CA ASN A 149 -0.12 -8.76 13.19
C ASN A 149 -0.75 -7.83 12.14
N PHE A 150 -2.07 -7.75 12.11
CA PHE A 150 -2.75 -6.79 11.26
C PHE A 150 -2.37 -5.38 11.67
N HIS A 151 -2.52 -5.03 12.94
CA HIS A 151 -2.17 -3.71 13.46
C HIS A 151 -0.71 -3.29 13.18
N SER A 152 0.24 -4.22 13.31
CA SER A 152 1.67 -3.96 13.08
C SER A 152 2.08 -3.88 11.60
N GLY A 153 1.15 -4.15 10.66
CA GLY A 153 1.45 -4.09 9.22
C GLY A 153 2.06 -5.36 8.65
N ALA A 154 1.84 -6.53 9.26
CA ALA A 154 2.32 -7.80 8.72
C ALA A 154 1.79 -8.09 7.30
N ALA A 155 2.57 -8.85 6.53
CA ALA A 155 2.26 -9.24 5.15
C ALA A 155 0.98 -10.08 5.07
N SER A 156 0.22 -9.91 3.98
CA SER A 156 -1.05 -10.60 3.72
C SER A 156 -0.93 -12.13 3.76
N THR A 157 0.21 -12.70 3.32
CA THR A 157 0.47 -14.15 3.40
C THR A 157 0.56 -14.67 4.84
N SER A 158 1.14 -13.89 5.75
CA SER A 158 1.20 -14.22 7.17
C SER A 158 -0.20 -14.20 7.78
N LEU A 159 -0.99 -13.16 7.48
CA LEU A 159 -2.38 -13.04 7.95
C LEU A 159 -3.26 -14.21 7.49
N ALA A 160 -3.15 -14.60 6.22
CA ALA A 160 -3.88 -15.75 5.67
C ALA A 160 -3.52 -17.06 6.40
N THR A 161 -2.24 -17.25 6.72
CA THR A 161 -1.78 -18.45 7.44
C THR A 161 -2.38 -18.53 8.84
N VAL A 162 -2.39 -17.42 9.59
CA VAL A 162 -2.99 -17.38 10.93
C VAL A 162 -4.51 -17.57 10.86
N SER A 163 -5.19 -16.92 9.90
CA SER A 163 -6.64 -17.08 9.71
C SER A 163 -7.06 -18.53 9.45
N THR A 164 -6.29 -19.29 8.67
CA THR A 164 -6.57 -20.71 8.44
C THR A 164 -6.50 -21.52 9.73
N ARG A 165 -5.55 -21.23 10.62
CA ARG A 165 -5.47 -21.90 11.93
C ARG A 165 -6.66 -21.55 12.83
N VAL A 166 -7.06 -20.28 12.89
CA VAL A 166 -8.29 -19.86 13.61
C VAL A 166 -9.51 -20.62 13.11
N GLN A 167 -9.67 -20.75 11.79
CA GLN A 167 -10.78 -21.51 11.20
C GLN A 167 -10.73 -23.00 11.54
N GLN A 168 -9.53 -23.59 11.56
CA GLN A 168 -9.33 -24.97 12.00
C GLN A 168 -9.74 -25.17 13.46
N HIS A 169 -9.28 -24.30 14.37
CA HIS A 169 -9.64 -24.37 15.78
C HIS A 169 -11.15 -24.16 16.01
N ALA A 170 -11.78 -23.27 15.25
CA ALA A 170 -13.23 -23.05 15.32
C ALA A 170 -14.02 -24.29 14.86
N PHE A 171 -13.54 -24.97 13.82
CA PHE A 171 -14.10 -26.22 13.34
C PHE A 171 -13.95 -27.34 14.38
N GLU A 172 -12.77 -27.50 14.97
CA GLU A 172 -12.49 -28.48 16.02
C GLU A 172 -13.39 -28.24 17.24
N LEU A 173 -13.50 -27.00 17.70
CA LEU A 173 -14.38 -26.61 18.82
C LEU A 173 -15.84 -26.96 18.52
N HIS A 174 -16.32 -26.68 17.30
CA HIS A 174 -17.67 -27.04 16.89
C HIS A 174 -17.86 -28.57 16.89
N ALA A 175 -16.93 -29.32 16.31
CA ALA A 175 -16.97 -30.78 16.24
C ALA A 175 -16.99 -31.43 17.64
N TRP A 176 -16.23 -30.89 18.59
CA TRP A 176 -16.16 -31.41 19.96
C TRP A 176 -17.39 -31.08 20.81
N SER A 177 -18.05 -29.96 20.50
CA SER A 177 -19.20 -29.49 21.29
C SER A 177 -20.50 -30.27 21.07
N GLY A 178 -20.61 -31.06 19.99
CA GLY A 178 -21.71 -32.01 19.75
C GLY A 178 -23.14 -31.48 19.87
N GLY A 179 -23.34 -30.16 19.92
CA GLY A 179 -24.64 -29.50 20.17
C GLY A 179 -25.18 -29.62 21.61
N SER A 180 -24.42 -30.14 22.57
CA SER A 180 -24.89 -30.42 23.94
C SER A 180 -23.91 -29.86 24.99
N GLY A 181 -23.83 -28.53 25.08
CA GLY A 181 -23.18 -27.82 26.19
C GLY A 181 -24.20 -27.14 27.11
N PRO A 182 -23.85 -26.81 28.37
CA PRO A 182 -24.64 -25.91 29.20
C PRO A 182 -25.00 -24.61 28.44
N PRO A 183 -26.23 -24.07 28.57
CA PRO A 183 -26.65 -22.88 27.80
C PRO A 183 -25.74 -21.65 27.91
N TRP A 184 -25.02 -21.49 29.03
CA TRP A 184 -24.07 -20.39 29.25
C TRP A 184 -22.72 -20.58 28.55
N LEU A 185 -22.40 -21.78 28.06
CA LEU A 185 -21.28 -22.04 27.13
C LEU A 185 -21.70 -21.76 25.67
N GLY A 186 -22.99 -21.70 25.37
CA GLY A 186 -23.50 -21.39 24.03
C GLY A 186 -23.16 -19.96 23.56
N THR A 187 -23.02 -19.01 24.48
CA THR A 187 -22.52 -17.65 24.18
C THR A 187 -21.06 -17.69 23.72
N ARG A 188 -20.20 -18.51 24.35
CA ARG A 188 -18.79 -18.65 23.96
C ARG A 188 -18.60 -19.32 22.60
N GLN A 189 -19.46 -20.29 22.25
CA GLN A 189 -19.45 -20.86 20.90
C GLN A 189 -19.84 -19.82 19.84
N THR A 190 -20.82 -18.97 20.16
CA THR A 190 -21.20 -17.85 19.29
C THR A 190 -20.04 -16.85 19.14
N GLU A 191 -19.35 -16.53 20.24
CA GLU A 191 -18.15 -15.69 20.23
C GLU A 191 -17.03 -16.30 19.38
N ALA A 192 -16.75 -17.60 19.50
CA ALA A 192 -15.74 -18.29 18.70
C ALA A 192 -16.03 -18.22 17.19
N VAL A 193 -17.30 -18.34 16.78
CA VAL A 193 -17.72 -18.16 15.39
C VAL A 193 -17.48 -16.72 14.93
N CYS A 194 -17.83 -15.73 15.77
CA CYS A 194 -17.57 -14.32 15.47
C CYS A 194 -16.06 -14.02 15.33
N TRP A 195 -15.21 -14.62 16.17
CA TRP A 195 -13.75 -14.50 16.05
C TRP A 195 -13.19 -15.15 14.79
N SER A 196 -13.72 -16.30 14.38
CA SER A 196 -13.36 -16.94 13.10
C SER A 196 -13.78 -16.10 11.90
N ALA A 197 -14.98 -15.50 11.94
CA ALA A 197 -15.45 -14.57 10.92
C ALA A 197 -14.59 -13.30 10.86
N LEU A 198 -14.20 -12.74 12.02
CA LEU A 198 -13.28 -11.63 12.10
C LEU A 198 -11.93 -11.97 11.49
N ALA A 199 -11.42 -13.18 11.76
CA ALA A 199 -10.14 -13.62 11.22
C ALA A 199 -10.15 -13.69 9.68
N GLY A 200 -11.19 -14.29 9.11
CA GLY A 200 -11.37 -14.34 7.66
C GLY A 200 -11.49 -12.95 7.04
N ALA A 201 -12.25 -12.04 7.66
CA ALA A 201 -12.43 -10.68 7.18
C ALA A 201 -11.13 -9.85 7.21
N ILE A 202 -10.35 -9.95 8.29
CA ILE A 202 -9.05 -9.27 8.44
C ILE A 202 -8.05 -9.80 7.40
N ALA A 203 -7.96 -11.11 7.22
CA ALA A 203 -7.04 -11.71 6.25
C ALA A 203 -7.41 -11.34 4.80
N GLY A 204 -8.71 -11.37 4.46
CA GLY A 204 -9.20 -10.94 3.15
C GLY A 204 -8.91 -9.47 2.87
N LEU A 205 -9.21 -8.59 3.83
CA LEU A 205 -8.91 -7.16 3.71
C LEU A 205 -7.41 -6.89 3.62
N GLY A 206 -6.58 -7.64 4.34
CA GLY A 206 -5.12 -7.52 4.28
C GLY A 206 -4.58 -7.60 2.85
N GLY A 207 -5.09 -8.53 2.04
CA GLY A 207 -4.72 -8.63 0.61
C GLY A 207 -5.20 -7.44 -0.21
N SER A 208 -6.46 -7.02 -0.04
CA SER A 208 -7.02 -5.89 -0.79
C SER A 208 -6.36 -4.55 -0.45
N LEU A 209 -5.82 -4.38 0.77
CA LEU A 209 -5.10 -3.18 1.17
C LEU A 209 -3.72 -3.05 0.50
N ASP A 210 -3.15 -4.15 0.01
CA ASP A 210 -1.87 -4.16 -0.72
C ASP A 210 -2.05 -3.73 -2.20
N GLU A 211 -3.28 -3.74 -2.72
CA GLU A 211 -3.59 -3.36 -4.11
C GLU A 211 -3.59 -1.84 -4.32
N PRO A 212 -3.09 -1.29 -5.45
CA PRO A 212 -3.17 0.16 -5.71
C PRO A 212 -4.60 0.71 -5.83
N SER A 213 -5.52 -0.14 -6.30
CA SER A 213 -6.94 0.13 -6.49
C SER A 213 -7.68 -1.20 -6.65
N TRP A 214 -8.96 -1.26 -6.26
CA TRP A 214 -9.73 -2.50 -6.31
C TRP A 214 -10.40 -2.70 -7.66
N TRP A 215 -10.35 -3.94 -8.16
CA TRP A 215 -11.08 -4.37 -9.35
C TRP A 215 -12.60 -4.33 -9.16
N GLU A 216 -13.08 -4.76 -7.98
CA GLU A 216 -14.47 -4.68 -7.55
C GLU A 216 -14.62 -3.80 -6.30
N PRO A 217 -14.60 -2.46 -6.46
CA PRO A 217 -14.58 -1.55 -5.31
C PRO A 217 -15.77 -1.73 -4.38
N ARG A 218 -16.95 -2.00 -4.94
CA ARG A 218 -18.16 -2.20 -4.14
C ARG A 218 -17.98 -3.36 -3.18
N THR A 219 -17.58 -4.53 -3.67
CA THR A 219 -17.37 -5.74 -2.86
C THR A 219 -16.34 -5.50 -1.77
N VAL A 220 -15.19 -4.91 -2.12
CA VAL A 220 -14.12 -4.65 -1.15
C VAL A 220 -14.55 -3.63 -0.10
N ILE A 221 -15.21 -2.55 -0.49
CA ILE A 221 -15.66 -1.50 0.43
C ILE A 221 -16.71 -2.05 1.40
N GLU A 222 -17.70 -2.77 0.86
CA GLU A 222 -18.85 -3.26 1.59
C GLU A 222 -18.50 -4.44 2.50
N GLN A 223 -17.93 -5.50 1.92
CA GLN A 223 -17.75 -6.79 2.59
C GLN A 223 -16.38 -6.95 3.27
N GLY A 224 -15.41 -6.08 2.93
CA GLY A 224 -14.08 -6.07 3.53
C GLY A 224 -13.86 -4.86 4.41
N LEU A 225 -13.71 -3.70 3.79
CA LEU A 225 -13.23 -2.47 4.41
C LEU A 225 -14.17 -1.98 5.52
N LEU A 226 -15.42 -1.62 5.21
CA LEU A 226 -16.38 -1.08 6.18
C LEU A 226 -16.85 -2.15 7.17
N PHE A 227 -16.88 -3.41 6.71
CA PHE A 227 -17.16 -4.57 7.56
C PHE A 227 -16.12 -4.73 8.67
N VAL A 228 -14.82 -4.68 8.37
CA VAL A 228 -13.74 -4.73 9.38
C VAL A 228 -13.61 -3.41 10.15
N TYR A 229 -13.81 -2.27 9.49
CA TYR A 229 -13.74 -0.94 10.11
C TYR A 229 -14.70 -0.75 11.29
N SER A 230 -15.79 -1.53 11.28
CA SER A 230 -16.85 -1.54 12.30
C SER A 230 -17.05 -2.93 12.91
N ALA A 231 -15.98 -3.72 12.97
CA ALA A 231 -15.98 -5.12 13.41
C ALA A 231 -16.69 -5.38 14.73
N GLY A 232 -16.66 -4.44 15.68
CA GLY A 232 -17.39 -4.52 16.94
C GLY A 232 -18.88 -4.72 16.69
N ARG A 233 -19.49 -3.90 15.83
CA ARG A 233 -20.92 -3.98 15.48
C ARG A 233 -21.21 -5.06 14.44
N SER A 234 -20.42 -5.11 13.37
CA SER A 234 -20.71 -5.93 12.18
C SER A 234 -20.45 -7.44 12.40
N ILE A 235 -19.47 -7.79 13.25
CA ILE A 235 -19.03 -9.17 13.45
C ILE A 235 -19.26 -9.61 14.90
N LEU A 236 -18.79 -8.80 15.86
CA LEU A 236 -18.79 -9.15 17.29
C LEU A 236 -20.10 -8.77 18.00
N ARG A 237 -21.08 -8.21 17.28
CA ARG A 237 -22.43 -7.85 17.77
C ARG A 237 -22.44 -6.94 19.01
N ARG A 238 -21.45 -6.06 19.11
CA ARG A 238 -21.35 -5.03 20.15
C ARG A 238 -22.10 -3.77 19.75
N ASP A 239 -22.58 -3.05 20.75
CA ASP A 239 -23.31 -1.80 20.63
C ASP A 239 -22.39 -0.57 20.48
N GLN A 240 -21.10 -0.71 20.80
CA GLN A 240 -20.12 0.37 20.84
C GLN A 240 -18.80 -0.04 20.17
N HIS A 241 -18.12 0.94 19.58
CA HIS A 241 -16.73 0.77 19.14
C HIS A 241 -15.81 0.61 20.35
N GLY A 242 -14.71 -0.13 20.17
CA GLY A 242 -13.75 -0.34 21.24
C GLY A 242 -12.41 -0.84 20.74
N GLY A 243 -11.85 -1.81 21.45
CA GLY A 243 -10.47 -2.25 21.25
C GLY A 243 -10.19 -2.72 19.83
N VAL A 244 -11.11 -3.46 19.21
CA VAL A 244 -10.90 -3.98 17.85
C VAL A 244 -10.81 -2.85 16.83
N GLU A 245 -11.71 -1.86 16.88
CA GLU A 245 -11.63 -0.67 16.04
C GLU A 245 -10.32 0.11 16.28
N ALA A 246 -9.89 0.24 17.54
CA ALA A 246 -8.62 0.89 17.89
C ALA A 246 -7.40 0.15 17.30
N MET A 247 -7.51 -1.16 17.04
CA MET A 247 -6.45 -1.96 16.42
C MET A 247 -6.48 -1.90 14.88
N VAL A 248 -7.66 -2.03 14.26
CA VAL A 248 -7.77 -2.17 12.80
C VAL A 248 -7.79 -0.84 12.05
N ARG A 249 -8.42 0.20 12.62
CA ARG A 249 -8.60 1.49 11.94
C ARG A 249 -7.28 2.18 11.58
N PRO A 250 -6.24 2.21 12.44
CA PRO A 250 -4.98 2.87 12.10
C PRO A 250 -4.32 2.34 10.82
N ARG A 251 -4.26 1.01 10.64
CA ARG A 251 -3.72 0.41 9.40
C ARG A 251 -4.60 0.70 8.20
N ILE A 252 -5.93 0.62 8.35
CA ILE A 252 -6.88 0.93 7.28
C ILE A 252 -6.72 2.38 6.83
N HIS A 253 -6.71 3.33 7.76
CA HIS A 253 -6.49 4.76 7.49
C HIS A 253 -5.18 4.97 6.76
N ALA A 254 -4.08 4.43 7.28
CA ALA A 254 -2.76 4.60 6.70
C ALA A 254 -2.63 3.99 5.29
N SER A 255 -3.20 2.80 5.05
CA SER A 255 -3.14 2.13 3.75
C SER A 255 -3.98 2.87 2.70
N VAL A 256 -5.24 3.17 3.01
CA VAL A 256 -6.14 3.87 2.08
C VAL A 256 -5.66 5.30 1.82
N ALA A 257 -5.11 5.99 2.82
CA ALA A 257 -4.54 7.33 2.63
C ALA A 257 -3.30 7.34 1.73
N ARG A 258 -2.48 6.26 1.74
CA ARG A 258 -1.31 6.13 0.86
C ARG A 258 -1.71 5.84 -0.59
N GLN A 259 -2.83 5.14 -0.81
CA GLN A 259 -3.29 4.72 -2.13
C GLN A 259 -4.41 5.63 -2.65
N ALA A 260 -4.06 6.61 -3.47
CA ALA A 260 -5.04 7.58 -4.00
C ALA A 260 -6.20 6.91 -4.77
N GLY A 261 -5.95 5.78 -5.44
CA GLY A 261 -6.97 4.99 -6.14
C GLY A 261 -8.03 4.42 -5.19
N GLN A 262 -7.59 3.77 -4.10
CA GLN A 262 -8.49 3.27 -3.06
C GLN A 262 -9.30 4.42 -2.41
N ALA A 263 -8.65 5.52 -2.03
CA ALA A 263 -9.34 6.67 -1.45
C ALA A 263 -10.38 7.29 -2.40
N HIS A 264 -10.06 7.38 -3.69
CA HIS A 264 -11.02 7.82 -4.71
C HIS A 264 -12.21 6.86 -4.82
N GLN A 265 -11.96 5.54 -4.83
CA GLN A 265 -13.01 4.53 -4.90
C GLN A 265 -13.97 4.57 -3.69
N VAL A 266 -13.46 4.79 -2.47
CA VAL A 266 -14.31 4.98 -1.27
C VAL A 266 -15.17 6.24 -1.38
N ARG A 267 -14.60 7.36 -1.84
CA ARG A 267 -15.36 8.62 -2.07
C ARG A 267 -16.43 8.44 -3.14
N THR A 268 -16.09 7.80 -4.25
CA THR A 268 -17.02 7.52 -5.36
C THR A 268 -18.13 6.57 -4.92
N TRP A 269 -17.82 5.55 -4.13
CA TRP A 269 -18.84 4.67 -3.54
C TRP A 269 -19.81 5.46 -2.65
N LEU A 270 -19.31 6.32 -1.76
CA LEU A 270 -20.15 7.12 -0.87
C LEU A 270 -21.07 8.08 -1.63
N LEU A 271 -20.56 8.72 -2.71
CA LEU A 271 -21.37 9.60 -3.57
C LEU A 271 -22.58 8.88 -4.17
N HIS A 272 -22.42 7.62 -4.59
CA HIS A 272 -23.50 6.83 -5.18
C HIS A 272 -24.37 6.10 -4.14
N ASN A 273 -23.91 5.99 -2.90
CA ASN A 273 -24.53 5.19 -1.84
C ASN A 273 -24.79 6.00 -0.56
N ALA A 274 -25.19 7.27 -0.70
CA ALA A 274 -25.35 8.20 0.42
C ALA A 274 -26.37 7.75 1.49
N THR A 275 -27.32 6.90 1.13
CA THR A 275 -28.36 6.33 2.02
C THR A 275 -28.07 4.90 2.46
N HIS A 276 -26.89 4.35 2.16
CA HIS A 276 -26.50 3.00 2.57
C HIS A 276 -26.30 2.91 4.08
N GLU A 277 -26.45 1.72 4.65
CA GLU A 277 -26.26 1.47 6.09
C GLU A 277 -24.84 1.78 6.60
N TRP A 278 -23.86 1.83 5.68
CA TRP A 278 -22.46 2.15 6.00
C TRP A 278 -22.05 3.57 5.60
N ALA A 279 -23.00 4.40 5.19
CA ALA A 279 -22.68 5.75 4.72
C ALA A 279 -22.07 6.63 5.83
N ALA A 280 -22.43 6.38 7.10
CA ALA A 280 -21.85 7.10 8.23
C ALA A 280 -20.39 6.70 8.48
N GLU A 281 -20.09 5.42 8.42
CA GLU A 281 -18.77 4.82 8.62
C GLU A 281 -17.82 5.18 7.47
N ALA A 282 -18.32 5.18 6.24
CA ALA A 282 -17.55 5.64 5.08
C ALA A 282 -17.23 7.14 5.16
N ARG A 283 -18.18 7.96 5.67
CA ARG A 283 -17.93 9.39 5.94
C ARG A 283 -16.86 9.59 7.01
N ASP A 284 -16.93 8.84 8.10
CA ASP A 284 -15.91 8.86 9.16
C ASP A 284 -14.54 8.46 8.61
N LEU A 285 -14.47 7.34 7.87
CA LEU A 285 -13.23 6.88 7.23
C LEU A 285 -12.61 7.96 6.32
N ILE A 286 -13.40 8.59 5.44
CA ILE A 286 -12.91 9.65 4.56
C ILE A 286 -12.41 10.86 5.37
N ALA A 287 -13.14 11.27 6.40
CA ALA A 287 -12.73 12.38 7.25
C ALA A 287 -11.39 12.09 7.95
N GLN A 288 -11.19 10.87 8.45
CA GLN A 288 -9.94 10.45 9.08
C GLN A 288 -8.79 10.37 8.06
N ILE A 289 -9.05 9.90 6.84
CA ILE A 289 -8.07 9.91 5.74
C ILE A 289 -7.66 11.34 5.40
N ASP A 290 -8.61 12.27 5.30
CA ASP A 290 -8.34 13.67 4.99
C ASP A 290 -7.49 14.33 6.09
N VAL A 291 -7.80 14.06 7.37
CA VAL A 291 -6.97 14.49 8.51
C VAL A 291 -5.57 13.88 8.44
N PHE A 292 -5.45 12.59 8.11
CA PHE A 292 -4.16 11.91 7.99
C PHE A 292 -3.30 12.48 6.85
N ILE A 293 -3.91 12.82 5.72
CA ILE A 293 -3.24 13.48 4.59
C ILE A 293 -2.80 14.91 4.98
N GLN A 294 -3.65 15.65 5.71
CA GLN A 294 -3.37 17.03 6.15
C GLN A 294 -2.32 17.12 7.25
N ALA A 295 -2.29 16.16 8.19
CA ALA A 295 -1.37 16.15 9.32
C ALA A 295 0.09 15.85 8.93
N GLY A 296 0.32 15.30 7.73
CA GLY A 296 1.63 14.82 7.30
C GLY A 296 2.02 13.55 8.08
N SER A 297 2.30 12.45 7.37
CA SER A 297 2.59 11.13 7.94
C SER A 297 3.46 11.17 9.21
N PRO A 298 3.03 10.57 10.34
CA PRO A 298 3.93 10.25 11.44
C PRO A 298 4.97 9.25 10.94
N LYS A 299 6.25 9.59 11.11
CA LYS A 299 7.39 8.74 10.80
C LYS A 299 7.32 7.43 11.60
N ASN A 300 7.14 6.31 10.92
CA ASN A 300 7.76 5.03 11.28
C ASN A 300 8.26 4.37 9.97
N PRO A 301 9.59 4.17 9.80
CA PRO A 301 10.19 3.46 8.66
C PRO A 301 9.99 1.93 8.80
N PRO A 302 10.09 1.15 7.71
CA PRO A 302 11.28 1.14 6.86
C PRO A 302 11.06 1.85 5.53
N ASP A 303 11.96 2.79 5.28
CA ASP A 303 12.28 3.33 3.97
C ASP A 303 12.65 2.20 3.01
N ALA A 304 11.85 2.05 1.96
CA ALA A 304 12.36 1.80 0.63
C ALA A 304 11.31 2.33 -0.36
N ALA A 305 11.58 3.53 -0.87
CA ALA A 305 10.90 4.26 -1.94
C ALA A 305 9.97 5.38 -1.47
N SER A 306 10.54 6.58 -1.30
CA SER A 306 10.12 7.77 -2.06
C SER A 306 10.74 9.05 -1.47
N GLU A 307 12.02 9.29 -1.77
CA GLU A 307 12.45 10.66 -2.06
C GLU A 307 11.96 11.04 -3.46
N ARG A 308 10.64 11.17 -3.64
CA ARG A 308 10.07 11.83 -4.82
C ARG A 308 8.93 12.71 -4.35
N THR A 309 9.04 14.01 -4.67
CA THR A 309 8.02 15.00 -4.35
C THR A 309 6.73 14.58 -5.05
N SER A 310 5.71 14.18 -4.29
CA SER A 310 4.43 13.76 -4.88
C SER A 310 3.79 14.90 -5.68
N LEU A 311 2.99 14.58 -6.70
CA LEU A 311 2.27 15.58 -7.49
C LEU A 311 1.42 16.50 -6.60
N ALA A 312 0.88 15.96 -5.49
CA ALA A 312 0.18 16.70 -4.46
C ALA A 312 1.09 17.72 -3.75
N ALA A 313 2.32 17.32 -3.41
CA ALA A 313 3.31 18.23 -2.83
C ALA A 313 3.79 19.31 -3.81
N ILE A 314 3.85 19.02 -5.12
CA ILE A 314 4.17 20.02 -6.16
C ILE A 314 3.05 21.07 -6.25
N ILE A 315 1.79 20.63 -6.32
CA ILE A 315 0.62 21.53 -6.43
C ILE A 315 0.41 22.32 -5.15
N ALA A 316 0.63 21.72 -3.97
CA ALA A 316 0.57 22.42 -2.69
C ALA A 316 1.62 23.53 -2.56
N ARG A 317 2.79 23.38 -3.20
CA ARG A 317 3.87 24.39 -3.24
C ARG A 317 3.65 25.47 -4.32
N SER A 318 2.63 25.32 -5.17
CA SER A 318 2.32 26.31 -6.19
C SER A 318 1.75 27.59 -5.57
N LYS A 319 1.91 28.74 -6.26
CA LYS A 319 1.33 30.03 -5.86
C LYS A 319 -0.18 30.13 -6.12
N ILE A 320 -0.84 29.01 -6.44
CA ILE A 320 -2.24 28.95 -6.84
C ILE A 320 -3.12 29.06 -5.58
N PRO A 321 -4.22 29.81 -5.61
CA PRO A 321 -5.18 29.89 -4.50
C PRO A 321 -5.70 28.51 -4.08
N GLU A 322 -5.91 28.31 -2.79
CA GLU A 322 -6.25 27.00 -2.21
C GLU A 322 -7.52 26.37 -2.81
N GLU A 323 -8.57 27.17 -3.04
CA GLU A 323 -9.81 26.72 -3.67
C GLU A 323 -9.61 26.15 -5.09
N GLN A 324 -8.62 26.64 -5.83
CA GLN A 324 -8.31 26.18 -7.18
C GLN A 324 -7.39 24.95 -7.18
N ARG A 325 -6.65 24.68 -6.08
CA ARG A 325 -5.71 23.55 -6.00
C ARG A 325 -6.39 22.20 -6.10
N ASN A 326 -7.57 22.04 -5.49
CA ASN A 326 -8.28 20.75 -5.50
C ASN A 326 -8.79 20.38 -6.91
N VAL A 327 -9.34 21.36 -7.62
CA VAL A 327 -9.79 21.18 -9.02
C VAL A 327 -8.58 20.93 -9.92
N LEU A 328 -7.51 21.71 -9.77
CA LEU A 328 -6.30 21.57 -10.57
C LEU A 328 -5.59 20.25 -10.30
N PHE A 329 -5.59 19.76 -9.06
CA PHE A 329 -5.04 18.46 -8.71
C PHE A 329 -5.75 17.35 -9.48
N GLY A 330 -7.09 17.34 -9.50
CA GLY A 330 -7.85 16.36 -10.28
C GLY A 330 -7.54 16.42 -11.78
N VAL A 331 -7.47 17.62 -12.36
CA VAL A 331 -7.17 17.81 -13.79
C VAL A 331 -5.77 17.34 -14.14
N VAL A 332 -4.75 17.76 -13.37
CA VAL A 332 -3.35 17.39 -13.61
C VAL A 332 -3.13 15.90 -13.36
N ALA A 333 -3.73 15.34 -12.29
CA ALA A 333 -3.66 13.91 -12.03
C ALA A 333 -4.26 13.09 -13.19
N ASN A 334 -5.44 13.46 -13.68
CA ASN A 334 -6.07 12.78 -14.82
C ASN A 334 -5.20 12.89 -16.10
N ALA A 335 -4.63 14.06 -16.36
CA ALA A 335 -3.74 14.25 -17.52
C ALA A 335 -2.47 13.40 -17.41
N VAL A 336 -1.85 13.33 -16.23
CA VAL A 336 -0.66 12.50 -15.98
C VAL A 336 -1.01 11.02 -16.04
N SER A 337 -2.11 10.58 -15.44
CA SER A 337 -2.59 9.19 -15.52
C SER A 337 -2.82 8.77 -16.98
N LEU A 338 -3.53 9.58 -17.76
CA LEU A 338 -3.73 9.30 -19.18
C LEU A 338 -2.41 9.24 -19.95
N GLN A 339 -1.43 10.07 -19.61
CA GLN A 339 -0.10 9.99 -20.23
C GLN A 339 0.64 8.70 -19.86
N LEU A 340 0.56 8.28 -18.59
CA LEU A 340 1.20 7.05 -18.10
C LEU A 340 0.54 5.80 -18.69
N ASP A 341 -0.80 5.75 -18.78
CA ASP A 341 -1.54 4.64 -19.38
C ASP A 341 -1.22 4.46 -20.87
N ASN A 342 -0.84 5.55 -21.54
CA ASN A 342 -0.46 5.56 -22.96
C ASN A 342 1.06 5.45 -23.18
N LEU A 343 1.86 5.15 -22.16
CA LEU A 343 3.27 4.80 -22.35
C LEU A 343 3.39 3.33 -22.75
N THR A 344 4.05 3.10 -23.88
CA THR A 344 4.39 1.73 -24.29
C THR A 344 5.53 1.17 -23.43
N GLY A 345 5.62 -0.16 -23.35
CA GLY A 345 6.74 -0.83 -22.66
C GLY A 345 8.10 -0.38 -23.20
N SER A 346 8.22 -0.19 -24.51
CA SER A 346 9.45 0.30 -25.15
C SER A 346 9.84 1.72 -24.73
N GLU A 347 8.87 2.62 -24.52
CA GLU A 347 9.14 3.96 -23.98
C GLU A 347 9.62 3.88 -22.52
N ALA A 348 8.96 3.06 -21.69
CA ALA A 348 9.34 2.83 -20.31
C ALA A 348 10.76 2.24 -20.18
N ASP A 349 11.10 1.25 -21.02
CA ASP A 349 12.43 0.62 -21.06
C ASP A 349 13.55 1.61 -21.41
N VAL A 350 13.30 2.51 -22.36
CA VAL A 350 14.27 3.57 -22.71
C VAL A 350 14.47 4.52 -21.53
N ILE A 351 13.38 5.00 -20.93
CA ILE A 351 13.44 5.93 -19.81
C ILE A 351 14.19 5.28 -18.63
N GLU A 352 13.82 4.06 -18.25
CA GLU A 352 14.42 3.36 -17.12
C GLU A 352 15.93 3.14 -17.34
N ARG A 353 16.33 2.66 -18.53
CA ARG A 353 17.73 2.43 -18.87
C ARG A 353 18.55 3.72 -18.83
N CYS A 354 18.03 4.81 -19.40
CA CYS A 354 18.72 6.10 -19.44
C CYS A 354 18.84 6.71 -18.03
N CYS A 355 17.79 6.64 -17.20
CA CYS A 355 17.83 7.10 -15.81
C CYS A 355 18.81 6.26 -14.97
N LYS A 356 18.84 4.93 -15.11
CA LYS A 356 19.80 4.06 -14.39
C LYS A 356 21.25 4.40 -14.70
N GLU A 357 21.56 4.76 -15.95
CA GLU A 357 22.91 5.22 -16.31
C GLU A 357 23.19 6.63 -15.76
N ALA A 358 22.23 7.55 -15.86
CA ALA A 358 22.35 8.90 -15.34
C ALA A 358 22.56 8.94 -13.82
N GLN A 359 21.93 8.04 -13.06
CA GLN A 359 22.09 7.91 -11.60
C GLN A 359 23.55 7.72 -11.15
N ARG A 360 24.41 7.19 -12.03
CA ARG A 360 25.84 7.02 -11.75
C ARG A 360 26.63 8.33 -11.82
N HIS A 361 26.04 9.39 -12.36
CA HIS A 361 26.66 10.70 -12.55
C HIS A 361 26.27 11.67 -11.42
N THR A 362 27.27 12.38 -10.87
CA THR A 362 27.09 13.25 -9.69
C THR A 362 26.09 14.39 -9.93
N ASP A 363 26.11 15.02 -11.12
CA ASP A 363 25.16 16.09 -11.45
C ASP A 363 23.71 15.62 -11.65
N TYR A 364 23.48 14.30 -11.65
CA TYR A 364 22.13 13.74 -11.57
C TYR A 364 21.81 13.33 -10.13
N SER A 365 22.66 12.55 -9.48
CA SER A 365 22.35 11.99 -8.15
C SER A 365 22.39 13.00 -7.01
N ALA A 366 23.22 14.04 -7.10
CA ALA A 366 23.40 15.02 -6.03
C ALA A 366 22.81 16.41 -6.34
N ASN A 367 22.30 16.64 -7.56
CA ASN A 367 21.73 17.93 -7.97
C ASN A 367 20.27 17.77 -8.39
N THR A 368 19.34 18.17 -7.53
CA THR A 368 17.89 18.05 -7.78
C THR A 368 17.42 18.81 -9.03
N ASN A 369 18.03 19.96 -9.34
CA ASN A 369 17.71 20.72 -10.55
C ASN A 369 18.25 20.01 -11.79
N GLY A 370 19.45 19.41 -11.70
CA GLY A 370 20.04 18.59 -12.75
C GLY A 370 19.23 17.34 -13.06
N ALA A 371 18.84 16.58 -12.03
CA ALA A 371 17.95 15.43 -12.16
C ALA A 371 16.62 15.80 -12.81
N ARG A 372 15.97 16.87 -12.30
CA ARG A 372 14.69 17.34 -12.84
C ARG A 372 14.79 17.71 -14.32
N LEU A 373 15.83 18.44 -14.72
CA LEU A 373 16.06 18.82 -16.11
C LEU A 373 16.23 17.59 -17.00
N PHE A 374 17.12 16.68 -16.60
CA PHE A 374 17.41 15.49 -17.38
C PHE A 374 16.18 14.59 -17.52
N ASP A 375 15.47 14.32 -16.43
CA ASP A 375 14.26 13.47 -16.45
C ASP A 375 13.16 14.07 -17.34
N THR A 376 12.96 15.39 -17.26
CA THR A 376 11.95 16.09 -18.06
C THR A 376 12.30 16.04 -19.55
N VAL A 377 13.55 16.33 -19.89
CA VAL A 377 14.03 16.32 -21.29
C VAL A 377 14.00 14.93 -21.87
N LEU A 378 14.41 13.91 -21.09
CA LEU A 378 14.35 12.52 -21.50
C LEU A 378 12.93 12.08 -21.83
N LEU A 379 11.96 12.38 -20.95
CA LEU A 379 10.55 12.06 -21.19
C LEU A 379 10.05 12.72 -22.49
N TRP A 380 10.33 14.01 -22.67
CA TRP A 380 9.90 14.75 -23.86
C TRP A 380 10.55 14.23 -25.15
N LEU A 381 11.82 13.83 -25.11
CA LEU A 381 12.53 13.23 -26.24
C LEU A 381 11.95 11.86 -26.60
N VAL A 382 11.71 11.00 -25.61
CA VAL A 382 11.12 9.68 -25.84
C VAL A 382 9.75 9.81 -26.49
N ARG A 383 8.89 10.70 -25.97
CA ARG A 383 7.57 10.96 -26.54
C ARG A 383 7.63 11.63 -27.91
N PHE A 384 8.60 12.53 -28.12
CA PHE A 384 8.84 13.14 -29.41
C PHE A 384 9.19 12.08 -30.45
N VAL A 385 10.21 11.25 -30.19
CA VAL A 385 10.64 10.21 -31.12
C VAL A 385 9.49 9.23 -31.36
N PHE A 386 8.83 8.72 -30.32
CA PHE A 386 7.66 7.85 -30.47
C PHE A 386 6.62 8.45 -31.43
N ASN A 387 6.22 9.70 -31.20
CA ASN A 387 5.26 10.37 -32.08
C ASN A 387 5.79 10.47 -33.52
N ARG A 388 7.08 10.78 -33.73
CA ARG A 388 7.68 10.87 -35.07
C ARG A 388 7.80 9.52 -35.77
N LEU A 389 7.90 8.41 -35.04
CA LEU A 389 7.84 7.06 -35.63
C LEU A 389 6.42 6.72 -36.10
N GLU A 390 5.39 7.15 -35.37
CA GLU A 390 3.99 6.89 -35.71
C GLU A 390 3.43 7.83 -36.79
N LEU A 391 3.95 9.05 -36.92
CA LEU A 391 3.47 10.01 -37.93
C LEU A 391 3.62 9.46 -39.36
N THR A 392 2.58 9.67 -40.17
CA THR A 392 2.63 9.50 -41.64
C THR A 392 2.63 10.87 -42.34
N LYS A 393 3.14 10.93 -43.59
CA LYS A 393 3.26 12.17 -44.39
C LYS A 393 1.91 12.90 -44.61
N GLY A 394 0.78 12.23 -44.40
CA GLY A 394 -0.56 12.82 -44.54
C GLY A 394 -1.15 13.42 -43.25
N ASP A 395 -0.60 13.06 -42.08
CA ASP A 395 -1.20 13.41 -40.79
C ASP A 395 -0.78 14.80 -40.31
N ASP A 396 0.46 15.20 -40.61
CA ASP A 396 1.03 16.49 -40.20
C ASP A 396 2.05 16.99 -41.23
N PRO A 397 1.77 18.11 -41.94
CA PRO A 397 2.72 18.74 -42.87
C PRO A 397 4.07 19.08 -42.23
N THR A 398 4.12 19.31 -40.91
CA THR A 398 5.35 19.68 -40.21
C THR A 398 6.32 18.50 -40.04
N GLY A 399 5.84 17.25 -40.20
CA GLY A 399 6.66 16.03 -40.20
C GLY A 399 7.21 15.63 -41.56
N ALA A 400 6.99 16.42 -42.61
CA ALA A 400 7.36 16.07 -43.99
C ALA A 400 8.87 15.82 -44.17
N TYR A 401 9.73 16.46 -43.37
CA TYR A 401 11.19 16.31 -43.40
C TYR A 401 11.66 14.89 -43.03
N LEU A 402 10.83 14.09 -42.37
CA LEU A 402 11.15 12.70 -42.02
C LEU A 402 11.07 11.75 -43.21
N PHE A 403 10.46 12.17 -44.33
CA PHE A 403 10.23 11.35 -45.51
C PHE A 403 11.15 11.74 -46.65
N GLU A 404 11.37 10.83 -47.61
CA GLU A 404 12.05 11.20 -48.85
C GLU A 404 11.27 12.31 -49.58
N ARG A 405 12.02 13.33 -50.03
CA ARG A 405 11.51 14.40 -50.87
C ARG A 405 11.55 13.97 -52.33
N ASP A 406 10.56 14.42 -53.09
CA ASP A 406 10.38 14.03 -54.49
C ASP A 406 11.52 14.56 -55.39
N ASP A 407 12.19 15.65 -54.97
CA ASP A 407 13.35 16.25 -55.64
C ASP A 407 14.70 15.62 -55.22
N GLY A 408 14.68 14.64 -54.29
CA GLY A 408 15.88 14.00 -53.77
C GLY A 408 16.72 14.87 -52.82
N SER A 409 16.29 16.09 -52.52
CA SER A 409 16.98 16.94 -51.54
C SER A 409 16.89 16.36 -50.13
N LEU A 410 17.93 16.59 -49.34
CA LEU A 410 17.98 16.17 -47.95
C LEU A 410 17.55 17.33 -47.04
N PRO A 411 16.72 17.06 -46.01
CA PRO A 411 16.32 18.08 -45.05
C PRO A 411 17.53 18.62 -44.29
N HIS A 412 17.44 19.88 -43.87
CA HIS A 412 18.48 20.50 -43.07
C HIS A 412 18.17 20.32 -41.57
N GLU A 413 19.19 20.46 -40.71
CA GLU A 413 19.05 20.17 -39.27
C GLU A 413 18.07 21.12 -38.55
N ASP A 414 17.87 22.31 -39.12
CA ASP A 414 16.93 23.33 -38.64
C ASP A 414 15.47 22.87 -38.72
N GLU A 415 15.12 21.96 -39.63
CA GLU A 415 13.77 21.39 -39.72
C GLU A 415 13.47 20.52 -38.50
N LEU A 416 14.40 19.62 -38.13
CA LEU A 416 14.31 18.81 -36.90
C LEU A 416 14.34 19.71 -35.66
N GLN A 417 15.19 20.74 -35.65
CA GLN A 417 15.28 21.67 -34.55
C GLN A 417 13.96 22.43 -34.32
N GLN A 418 13.39 23.04 -35.36
CA GLN A 418 12.12 23.77 -35.27
C GLN A 418 10.98 22.85 -34.84
N ASP A 419 11.01 21.60 -35.31
CA ASP A 419 10.02 20.61 -34.94
C ASP A 419 10.10 20.20 -33.47
N PHE A 420 11.31 19.88 -32.99
CA PHE A 420 11.52 19.60 -31.58
C PHE A 420 11.24 20.84 -30.70
N PHE A 421 11.56 22.04 -31.17
CA PHE A 421 11.22 23.30 -30.50
C PHE A 421 9.71 23.45 -30.32
N ARG A 422 8.91 23.27 -31.39
CA ARG A 422 7.44 23.34 -31.33
C ARG A 422 6.86 22.30 -30.38
N TRP A 423 7.41 21.09 -30.43
CA TRP A 423 7.03 20.01 -29.52
C TRP A 423 7.24 20.42 -28.05
N VAL A 424 8.46 20.83 -27.69
CA VAL A 424 8.80 21.18 -26.31
C VAL A 424 8.09 22.45 -25.85
N ALA A 425 7.93 23.46 -26.70
CA ALA A 425 7.23 24.70 -26.38
C ALA A 425 5.77 24.46 -25.92
N THR A 426 5.14 23.39 -26.42
CA THR A 426 3.79 22.98 -26.00
C THR A 426 3.75 22.47 -24.56
N TYR A 427 4.81 21.80 -24.09
CA TYR A 427 4.94 21.30 -22.72
C TYR A 427 5.54 22.33 -21.76
N ALA A 428 6.34 23.25 -22.28
CA ALA A 428 7.15 24.19 -21.51
C ALA A 428 6.52 25.60 -21.44
N ALA A 429 5.22 25.73 -21.72
CA ALA A 429 4.50 27.01 -21.74
C ALA A 429 4.70 27.78 -20.42
N GLY A 430 5.29 28.97 -20.50
CA GLY A 430 5.61 29.82 -19.34
C GLY A 430 7.01 29.61 -18.72
N SER A 431 7.88 28.82 -19.34
CA SER A 431 9.30 28.68 -18.96
C SER A 431 10.23 29.40 -19.94
N ASP A 432 11.45 29.72 -19.47
CA ASP A 432 12.52 30.34 -20.29
C ASP A 432 13.09 29.33 -21.30
N LEU A 433 12.35 29.11 -22.38
CA LEU A 433 12.80 28.33 -23.53
C LEU A 433 13.39 29.29 -24.56
N GLU A 434 14.72 29.42 -24.56
CA GLU A 434 15.44 30.31 -25.46
C GLU A 434 15.98 29.51 -26.67
N PRO A 435 15.54 29.80 -27.90
CA PRO A 435 16.31 29.38 -29.05
C PRO A 435 17.59 30.21 -29.07
N THR A 436 18.74 29.56 -28.90
CA THR A 436 20.01 30.29 -28.98
C THR A 436 20.27 30.62 -30.45
N ASN A 437 20.25 31.90 -30.83
CA ASN A 437 20.71 32.43 -32.13
C ASN A 437 20.16 31.75 -33.41
N ILE A 438 18.85 31.86 -33.66
CA ILE A 438 18.23 31.54 -34.96
C ILE A 438 18.86 32.35 -36.12
N ALA A 439 19.42 33.53 -35.84
CA ALA A 439 19.99 34.41 -36.85
C ALA A 439 21.44 34.10 -37.29
N SER A 440 22.18 33.21 -36.60
CA SER A 440 23.61 32.97 -36.87
C SER A 440 24.00 31.51 -37.17
N GLY A 441 23.04 30.62 -37.40
CA GLY A 441 23.32 29.24 -37.84
C GLY A 441 23.95 28.31 -36.80
N ARG A 442 23.71 28.53 -35.50
CA ARG A 442 24.02 27.56 -34.43
C ARG A 442 22.74 27.32 -33.62
N ALA A 443 22.39 26.06 -33.42
CA ALA A 443 20.99 25.66 -33.28
C ALA A 443 20.80 24.69 -32.10
N ASP A 444 20.91 25.21 -30.88
CA ASP A 444 20.76 24.42 -29.66
C ASP A 444 19.52 24.84 -28.88
N ILE A 445 18.75 23.86 -28.42
CA ILE A 445 17.59 24.09 -27.56
C ILE A 445 18.06 24.05 -26.10
N ARG A 446 17.91 25.18 -25.41
CA ARG A 446 18.32 25.32 -24.00
C ARG A 446 17.10 25.28 -23.09
N LEU A 447 17.19 24.45 -22.06
CA LEU A 447 16.21 24.36 -20.98
C LEU A 447 16.85 24.76 -19.65
N ARG A 448 16.08 25.35 -18.74
CA ARG A 448 16.56 25.83 -17.43
C ARG A 448 15.69 25.34 -16.27
N SER A 449 16.33 25.03 -15.14
CA SER A 449 15.66 24.76 -13.86
C SER A 449 16.48 25.40 -12.74
N GLY A 450 15.99 26.53 -12.22
CA GLY A 450 16.77 27.32 -11.26
C GLY A 450 18.08 27.80 -11.90
N PRO A 451 19.26 27.57 -11.26
CA PRO A 451 20.56 27.97 -11.80
C PRO A 451 21.07 27.02 -12.89
N GLU A 452 20.48 25.83 -13.05
CA GLU A 452 20.98 24.82 -13.97
C GLU A 452 20.39 24.97 -15.37
N ARG A 453 21.17 24.56 -16.36
CA ARG A 453 20.78 24.53 -17.77
C ARG A 453 21.19 23.23 -18.43
N LEU A 454 20.31 22.70 -19.29
CA LEU A 454 20.57 21.56 -20.15
C LEU A 454 20.43 22.01 -21.60
N VAL A 455 21.36 21.56 -22.45
CA VAL A 455 21.37 21.89 -23.88
C VAL A 455 21.18 20.63 -24.71
N VAL A 456 20.25 20.71 -25.66
CA VAL A 456 20.03 19.71 -26.71
C VAL A 456 20.67 20.24 -27.98
N GLU A 457 21.80 19.65 -28.35
CA GLU A 457 22.49 19.88 -29.62
C GLU A 457 21.74 19.11 -30.72
N VAL A 458 21.35 19.80 -31.79
CA VAL A 458 20.64 19.18 -32.92
C VAL A 458 21.58 19.09 -34.13
N LYS A 459 21.67 17.91 -34.74
CA LYS A 459 22.47 17.64 -35.95
C LYS A 459 21.70 16.84 -36.99
N ARG A 460 22.20 16.84 -38.22
CA ARG A 460 21.87 15.80 -39.23
C ARG A 460 23.12 14.99 -39.58
N GLU A 461 22.93 13.72 -39.92
CA GLU A 461 24.01 12.84 -40.36
C GLU A 461 23.65 12.14 -41.68
N GLU A 462 24.51 12.27 -42.69
CA GLU A 462 24.24 11.83 -44.07
C GLU A 462 25.07 10.62 -44.49
N THR A 463 26.07 10.22 -43.69
CA THR A 463 27.05 9.19 -44.06
C THR A 463 27.02 7.97 -43.15
N ASP A 464 27.20 8.14 -41.83
CA ASP A 464 27.21 7.06 -40.85
C ASP A 464 26.56 7.51 -39.54
N CYS A 465 25.33 7.05 -39.31
CA CYS A 465 24.55 7.35 -38.11
C CYS A 465 24.66 6.25 -37.04
N SER A 466 25.75 5.47 -37.04
CA SER A 466 26.10 4.60 -35.91
C SER A 466 26.46 5.45 -34.69
N PHE A 467 26.15 4.96 -33.49
CA PHE A 467 26.42 5.73 -32.27
C PHE A 467 27.90 6.03 -32.07
N ASP A 468 28.79 5.14 -32.50
CA ASP A 468 30.24 5.35 -32.41
C ASP A 468 30.73 6.46 -33.35
N ALA A 469 30.19 6.53 -34.56
CA ALA A 469 30.47 7.63 -35.50
C ALA A 469 29.95 8.97 -34.97
N LEU A 470 28.68 9.00 -34.51
CA LEU A 470 28.08 10.20 -33.94
C LEU A 470 28.84 10.70 -32.71
N PHE A 471 29.24 9.79 -31.83
CA PHE A 471 30.03 10.11 -30.66
C PHE A 471 31.38 10.73 -31.06
N LYS A 472 32.08 10.13 -32.02
CA LYS A 472 33.38 10.62 -32.50
C LYS A 472 33.27 12.01 -33.15
N SER A 473 32.21 12.25 -33.92
CA SER A 473 32.04 13.48 -34.70
C SER A 473 31.50 14.66 -33.88
N TYR A 474 30.59 14.41 -32.93
CA TYR A 474 29.77 15.47 -32.34
C TYR A 474 29.88 15.60 -30.80
N ALA A 475 30.48 14.63 -30.09
CA ALA A 475 30.56 14.67 -28.63
C ALA A 475 31.32 15.90 -28.09
N ALA A 476 32.35 16.37 -28.81
CA ALA A 476 33.11 17.55 -28.44
C ALA A 476 32.24 18.82 -28.46
N GLN A 477 31.38 18.98 -29.47
CA GLN A 477 30.45 20.11 -29.58
C GLN A 477 29.39 20.05 -28.48
N THR A 478 28.79 18.88 -28.28
CA THR A 478 27.74 18.67 -27.25
C THR A 478 28.25 18.98 -25.84
N THR A 479 29.50 18.61 -25.55
CA THR A 479 30.09 18.85 -24.22
C THR A 479 30.47 20.31 -23.97
N GLU A 480 30.50 21.18 -24.98
CA GLU A 480 30.96 22.56 -24.81
C GLU A 480 29.98 23.41 -23.97
N TYR A 481 28.69 23.07 -24.01
CA TYR A 481 27.67 23.78 -23.24
C TYR A 481 27.65 23.44 -21.75
N GLN A 482 28.34 22.37 -21.36
CA GLN A 482 28.38 21.80 -20.01
C GLN A 482 29.46 22.42 -19.11
N ASN A 483 30.19 23.45 -19.57
CA ASN A 483 31.33 24.02 -18.84
C ASN A 483 30.97 24.83 -17.59
N VAL A 484 29.72 25.30 -17.46
CA VAL A 484 29.29 26.24 -16.40
C VAL A 484 28.03 25.81 -15.65
N SER A 485 27.52 24.61 -15.92
CA SER A 485 26.33 24.03 -15.30
C SER A 485 26.50 22.51 -15.25
N ILE A 486 25.41 21.75 -15.24
CA ILE A 486 25.45 20.28 -15.22
C ILE A 486 26.21 19.71 -16.42
N ARG A 487 26.96 18.64 -16.17
CA ARG A 487 27.71 17.85 -17.16
C ARG A 487 26.86 16.79 -17.84
N LEU A 488 25.57 17.07 -17.97
CA LEU A 488 24.57 16.26 -18.68
C LEU A 488 24.16 17.00 -19.94
N GLY A 489 24.11 16.31 -21.08
CA GLY A 489 23.77 16.91 -22.37
C GLY A 489 23.11 15.92 -23.31
N VAL A 490 22.51 16.44 -24.37
CA VAL A 490 21.79 15.63 -25.36
C VAL A 490 22.30 15.99 -26.75
N LEU A 491 22.53 14.96 -27.56
CA LEU A 491 22.75 15.05 -28.99
C LEU A 491 21.56 14.42 -29.71
N LEU A 492 20.75 15.23 -30.38
CA LEU A 492 19.60 14.81 -31.17
C LEU A 492 19.96 14.84 -32.66
N VAL A 493 19.90 13.69 -33.34
CA VAL A 493 20.41 13.54 -34.71
C VAL A 493 19.31 13.09 -35.66
N LEU A 494 19.14 13.81 -36.77
CA LEU A 494 18.38 13.35 -37.92
C LEU A 494 19.21 12.35 -38.74
N ASP A 495 18.78 11.09 -38.77
CA ASP A 495 19.44 10.03 -39.53
C ASP A 495 19.01 10.08 -41.01
N LEU A 496 19.92 10.54 -41.87
CA LEU A 496 19.78 10.58 -43.32
C LEU A 496 20.75 9.63 -44.03
N ALA A 497 21.57 8.90 -43.27
CA ALA A 497 22.66 8.06 -43.78
C ALA A 497 22.12 6.88 -44.60
N THR A 498 21.07 6.22 -44.10
CA THR A 498 20.46 5.08 -44.80
C THR A 498 18.96 5.31 -44.99
N PRO A 499 18.43 5.27 -46.23
CA PRO A 499 16.98 5.29 -46.42
C PRO A 499 16.35 4.10 -45.70
N CYS A 500 15.27 4.32 -44.94
CA CYS A 500 14.56 3.27 -44.22
C CYS A 500 13.80 2.34 -45.19
N ARG A 501 14.53 1.46 -45.89
CA ARG A 501 14.00 0.53 -46.90
C ARG A 501 13.45 -0.78 -46.32
N GLU A 502 13.80 -1.10 -45.08
CA GLU A 502 13.41 -2.33 -44.38
C GLU A 502 12.35 -2.08 -43.29
N GLY A 503 11.91 -0.83 -43.14
CA GLY A 503 11.01 -0.40 -42.08
C GLY A 503 11.67 0.62 -41.15
N THR A 504 10.86 1.22 -40.29
CA THR A 504 11.35 2.17 -39.29
C THR A 504 11.99 1.39 -38.13
N PRO A 505 13.18 1.77 -37.62
CA PRO A 505 13.81 1.10 -36.49
C PRO A 505 12.95 1.10 -35.22
N HIS A 506 13.17 0.11 -34.35
CA HIS A 506 12.51 0.05 -33.05
C HIS A 506 12.96 1.19 -32.13
N LEU A 507 12.05 1.75 -31.32
CA LEU A 507 12.34 2.90 -30.45
C LEU A 507 13.57 2.70 -29.56
N THR A 508 13.73 1.51 -28.97
CA THR A 508 14.83 1.22 -28.03
C THR A 508 16.22 1.29 -28.68
N SER A 509 16.34 1.10 -30.00
CA SER A 509 17.62 1.16 -30.71
C SER A 509 18.03 2.59 -31.13
N LEU A 510 17.19 3.58 -30.83
CA LEU A 510 17.42 4.99 -31.19
C LEU A 510 18.03 5.83 -30.06
N PHE A 511 18.20 5.26 -28.86
CA PHE A 511 18.71 5.95 -27.68
C PHE A 511 19.94 5.26 -27.10
N GLU A 512 21.01 6.02 -26.86
CA GLU A 512 22.23 5.52 -26.22
C GLU A 512 22.87 6.57 -25.31
N MET A 513 23.36 6.12 -24.16
CA MET A 513 24.11 6.96 -23.21
C MET A 513 25.61 6.71 -23.37
N ARG A 514 26.39 7.79 -23.45
CA ARG A 514 27.85 7.75 -23.58
C ARG A 514 28.53 8.69 -22.60
N GLN A 515 29.61 8.23 -21.99
CA GLN A 515 30.45 9.04 -21.11
C GLN A 515 31.62 9.65 -21.91
N VAL A 516 31.89 10.93 -21.68
CA VAL A 516 33.03 11.65 -22.25
C VAL A 516 33.93 12.13 -21.12
N ARG A 517 35.19 11.73 -21.12
CA ARG A 517 36.19 12.29 -20.19
C ARG A 517 37.15 13.17 -20.96
N ARG A 518 37.10 14.48 -20.74
CA ARG A 518 38.05 15.43 -21.33
C ARG A 518 39.40 15.33 -20.61
N CYS A 519 40.48 15.62 -21.33
CA CYS A 519 41.83 15.60 -20.76
C CYS A 519 41.93 16.61 -19.59
N GLY A 520 42.44 16.17 -18.44
CA GLY A 520 42.57 17.01 -17.25
C GLY A 520 41.31 17.10 -16.36
N GLU A 521 40.18 16.52 -16.77
CA GLU A 521 38.96 16.50 -15.95
C GLU A 521 38.88 15.23 -15.08
N SER A 522 38.60 15.42 -13.78
CA SER A 522 38.46 14.33 -12.81
C SER A 522 37.12 13.61 -12.89
N GLN A 523 36.11 14.27 -13.45
CA GLN A 523 34.75 13.79 -13.55
C GLN A 523 34.35 13.69 -15.04
N PRO A 524 33.74 12.58 -15.46
CA PRO A 524 33.25 12.46 -16.82
C PRO A 524 32.04 13.39 -17.03
N ARG A 525 31.71 13.60 -18.30
CA ARG A 525 30.48 14.21 -18.78
C ARG A 525 29.60 13.11 -19.36
N LEU A 526 28.29 13.30 -19.33
CA LEU A 526 27.33 12.32 -19.84
C LEU A 526 26.53 12.90 -20.99
N ILE A 527 26.45 12.16 -22.09
CA ILE A 527 25.69 12.52 -23.29
C ILE A 527 24.64 11.45 -23.57
N LEU A 528 23.40 11.89 -23.72
CA LEU A 528 22.35 11.09 -24.35
C LEU A 528 22.36 11.35 -25.85
N ILE A 529 22.64 10.33 -26.65
CA ILE A 529 22.54 10.38 -28.12
C ILE A 529 21.19 9.81 -28.53
N VAL A 530 20.42 10.58 -29.29
CA VAL A 530 19.08 10.24 -29.77
C VAL A 530 19.05 10.34 -31.29
N LYS A 531 18.57 9.31 -31.96
CA LYS A 531 18.42 9.28 -33.42
C LYS A 531 16.96 9.38 -33.83
N VAL A 532 16.69 10.22 -34.82
CA VAL A 532 15.39 10.37 -35.46
C VAL A 532 15.50 9.85 -36.90
N PRO A 533 14.84 8.74 -37.26
CA PRO A 533 14.91 8.20 -38.61
C PRO A 533 14.32 9.16 -39.64
N GLY A 534 15.15 9.66 -40.55
CA GLY A 534 14.73 10.41 -41.73
C GLY A 534 14.65 9.50 -42.97
N ARG A 535 14.39 10.11 -44.14
CA ARG A 535 14.29 9.41 -45.43
C ARG A 535 13.39 8.17 -45.39
N ARG A 536 12.30 8.25 -44.62
CA ARG A 536 11.29 7.20 -44.50
C ARG A 536 10.50 7.10 -45.80
N LYS A 537 10.16 5.86 -46.17
CA LYS A 537 9.17 5.59 -47.21
C LYS A 537 7.81 5.35 -46.59
N ARG A 538 6.75 5.66 -47.34
CA ARG A 538 5.39 5.34 -46.88
C ARG A 538 5.23 3.82 -46.80
N PRO A 539 4.42 3.30 -45.87
CA PRO A 539 4.13 1.86 -45.81
C PRO A 539 3.66 1.30 -47.16
N SER A 540 2.83 2.03 -47.89
CA SER A 540 2.37 1.68 -49.25
C SER A 540 3.51 1.54 -50.28
N ASP A 541 4.57 2.33 -50.13
CA ASP A 541 5.72 2.31 -51.04
C ASP A 541 6.69 1.20 -50.67
N LEU A 542 6.79 0.86 -49.38
CA LEU A 542 7.51 -0.32 -48.90
C LEU A 542 6.87 -1.62 -49.41
N THR A 543 5.54 -1.73 -49.37
CA THR A 543 4.81 -2.89 -49.93
C THR A 543 5.11 -3.05 -51.41
N LYS A 544 5.04 -1.96 -52.20
CA LYS A 544 5.39 -1.97 -53.63
C LYS A 544 6.82 -2.43 -53.87
N LEU A 545 7.80 -1.90 -53.11
CA LEU A 545 9.21 -2.31 -53.18
C LEU A 545 9.42 -3.79 -52.85
N ALA A 546 8.73 -4.32 -51.84
CA ALA A 546 8.81 -5.73 -51.46
C ALA A 546 8.25 -6.65 -52.55
N THR A 547 7.15 -6.27 -53.21
CA THR A 547 6.61 -7.00 -54.37
C THR A 547 7.52 -6.90 -55.60
N THR A 548 8.20 -5.76 -55.82
CA THR A 548 9.08 -5.57 -56.98
C THR A 548 10.41 -6.33 -56.84
N LYS A 549 10.85 -6.66 -55.62
CA LYS A 549 12.05 -7.49 -55.35
C LYS A 549 11.78 -9.00 -55.38
N ARG A 550 10.51 -9.43 -55.43
CA ARG A 550 10.09 -10.84 -55.43
C ARG A 550 9.73 -11.38 -56.83
N GLY A 551 9.66 -10.51 -57.83
CA GLY A 551 9.66 -10.89 -59.26
C GLY A 551 11.05 -10.65 -59.82
#